data_AF-A0A4Y5YII0-F1
#
_entry.id   AF-A0A4Y5YII0-F1
#
_cell.length_a   1.000
_cell.length_b   1.000
_cell.length_c   1.000
_cell.angle_alpha   90.00
_cell.angle_beta   90.00
_cell.angle_gamma   90.00
#
_symmetry.space_group_name_H-M   'P 1'
#
loop_
_entity.id
_entity.type
_entity.pdbx_description
1 polymer ?
#
loop_
_entity_poly.entity_id
_entity_poly.type
_entity_poly.pdbx_seq_one_letter_code
_entity_poly.pdbx_strand_id
1 'polypeptide(L)'
;MKSNAAFKHLIGHYRNQKIDLICALKMGDPIKTAIALGALDCLYWQSLGNGLVNFAKGIARTIIHSYKYHQIRLPGHPQQGYQVNGYPKMDLKMLLSGAA
;
A
#
# COMPACT_ATOMS: atom_id res chain seq x y z
N MET A 1 5.76 -9.79 -25.92
CA MET A 1 5.88 -9.85 -24.44
C MET A 1 6.81 -8.72 -23.99
N LYS A 2 6.31 -7.67 -23.32
CA LYS A 2 7.22 -6.69 -22.69
C LYS A 2 8.02 -7.39 -21.59
N SER A 3 9.30 -7.06 -21.53
CA SER A 3 10.40 -7.97 -21.23
C SER A 3 10.50 -8.37 -19.75
N ASN A 4 10.97 -9.60 -19.53
CA ASN A 4 11.38 -10.15 -18.23
C ASN A 4 12.22 -9.16 -17.39
N ALA A 5 12.98 -8.27 -18.05
CA ALA A 5 13.76 -7.21 -17.41
C ALA A 5 12.91 -6.16 -16.69
N ALA A 6 11.81 -5.68 -17.29
CA ALA A 6 10.93 -4.69 -16.65
C ALA A 6 10.26 -5.28 -15.41
N PHE A 7 9.76 -6.52 -15.50
CA PHE A 7 9.17 -7.21 -14.35
C PHE A 7 10.20 -7.47 -13.23
N LYS A 8 11.41 -7.91 -13.58
CA LYS A 8 12.52 -8.08 -12.63
C LYS A 8 12.88 -6.77 -11.94
N HIS A 9 12.92 -5.67 -12.68
CA HIS A 9 13.17 -4.34 -12.11
C HIS A 9 12.07 -3.95 -11.11
N LEU A 10 10.79 -4.12 -11.47
CA LEU A 10 9.67 -3.81 -10.58
C LEU A 10 9.67 -4.68 -9.31
N ILE A 11 10.00 -5.97 -9.42
CA ILE A 11 10.17 -6.85 -8.26
C ILE A 11 11.32 -6.40 -7.36
N GLY A 12 12.46 -6.03 -7.96
CA GLY A 12 13.60 -5.49 -7.21
C GLY A 12 13.22 -4.24 -6.44
N HIS A 13 12.54 -3.31 -7.11
CA HIS A 13 12.05 -2.08 -6.48
C HIS A 13 11.09 -2.38 -5.33
N TYR A 14 10.11 -3.26 -5.53
CA TYR A 14 9.19 -3.68 -4.48
C TYR A 14 9.90 -4.26 -3.25
N ARG A 15 10.89 -5.14 -3.46
CA ARG A 15 11.62 -5.78 -2.36
C ARG A 15 12.41 -4.75 -1.55
N ASN A 16 13.07 -3.80 -2.21
CA ASN A 16 13.81 -2.73 -1.55
C ASN A 16 12.85 -1.85 -0.72
N GLN A 17 11.78 -1.35 -1.33
CA GLN A 17 10.81 -0.50 -0.63
C GLN A 17 10.12 -1.21 0.53
N LYS A 18 9.88 -2.52 0.41
CA LYS A 18 9.35 -3.32 1.52
C LYS A 18 10.32 -3.40 2.70
N ILE A 19 11.62 -3.59 2.43
CA ILE A 19 12.65 -3.61 3.48
C ILE A 19 12.76 -2.22 4.12
N ASP A 20 12.81 -1.16 3.32
CA ASP A 20 12.89 0.21 3.79
C ASP A 20 11.71 0.57 4.69
N LEU A 21 10.49 0.15 4.31
CA LEU A 21 9.29 0.29 5.13
C LEU A 21 9.44 -0.43 6.47
N ILE A 22 9.87 -1.70 6.47
CA ILE A 22 10.06 -2.46 7.71
C ILE A 22 11.09 -1.78 8.62
N CYS A 23 12.21 -1.32 8.06
CA CYS A 23 13.25 -0.62 8.80
C CYS A 23 12.73 0.71 9.37
N ALA A 24 12.03 1.52 8.57
CA ALA A 24 11.45 2.78 9.01
C ALA A 24 10.45 2.58 10.16
N LEU A 25 9.61 1.55 10.09
CA LEU A 25 8.67 1.20 11.15
C LEU A 25 9.36 0.77 12.43
N LYS A 26 10.42 -0.05 12.33
CA LYS A 26 11.22 -0.46 13.50
C LYS A 26 11.92 0.71 14.18
N MET A 27 12.38 1.69 13.40
CA MET A 27 13.01 2.90 13.91
C MET A 27 12.00 3.94 14.41
N GLY A 28 10.70 3.77 14.12
CA GLY A 28 9.67 4.77 14.42
C GLY A 28 9.85 6.06 13.62
N ASP A 29 10.47 6.02 12.44
CA ASP A 29 10.73 7.19 11.61
C ASP A 29 9.52 7.49 10.69
N PRO A 30 8.72 8.53 11.00
CA PRO A 30 7.50 8.81 10.25
C PRO A 30 7.79 9.30 8.82
N ILE A 31 8.89 10.02 8.62
CA ILE A 31 9.24 10.58 7.31
C ILE A 31 9.64 9.44 6.38
N LYS A 32 10.54 8.56 6.83
CA LYS A 32 10.95 7.38 6.03
C LYS A 32 9.79 6.44 5.77
N THR A 33 8.88 6.29 6.74
CA THR A 33 7.66 5.49 6.56
C THR A 33 6.78 6.08 5.45
N ALA A 34 6.56 7.40 5.44
CA ALA A 34 5.78 8.07 4.40
C ALA A 34 6.43 7.93 3.02
N ILE A 35 7.76 8.08 2.93
CA ILE A 35 8.52 7.92 1.68
C ILE A 35 8.38 6.50 1.13
N ALA A 36 8.60 5.47 1.95
CA ALA A 36 8.50 4.09 1.53
C ALA A 36 7.07 3.72 1.08
N LEU A 37 6.05 4.25 1.77
CA LEU A 37 4.66 4.07 1.37
C LEU A 37 4.35 4.74 0.03
N GLY A 38 4.79 5.97 -0.18
CA GLY A 38 4.61 6.67 -1.45
C GLY A 38 5.27 5.93 -2.62
N ALA A 39 6.47 5.39 -2.41
CA ALA A 39 7.14 4.58 -3.43
C ALA A 39 6.37 3.28 -3.75
N LEU A 40 5.81 2.60 -2.73
CA LEU A 40 4.96 1.43 -2.94
C LEU A 40 3.66 1.77 -3.68
N ASP A 41 3.06 2.94 -3.42
CA ASP A 41 1.85 3.39 -4.13
C ASP A 41 2.12 3.68 -5.61
N CYS A 42 3.22 4.39 -5.90
CA CYS A 42 3.69 4.59 -7.27
C CYS A 42 3.90 3.25 -7.98
N LEU A 43 4.53 2.28 -7.32
CA LEU A 43 4.78 0.96 -7.88
C LEU A 43 3.49 0.16 -8.12
N TYR A 44 2.48 0.32 -7.25
CA TYR A 44 1.15 -0.26 -7.44
C TYR A 44 0.53 0.22 -8.76
N TRP A 45 0.49 1.54 -8.98
CA TRP A 45 -0.08 2.12 -10.20
C TRP A 45 0.73 1.76 -11.45
N GLN A 46 2.06 1.76 -11.36
CA GLN A 46 2.93 1.29 -12.46
C GLN A 46 2.67 -0.17 -12.80
N SER A 47 2.46 -1.02 -11.80
CA SER A 47 2.18 -2.44 -11.99
C SER A 47 0.82 -2.64 -12.68
N LEU A 48 -0.20 -1.87 -12.30
CA LEU A 48 -1.50 -1.87 -12.98
C LEU A 48 -1.39 -1.41 -14.43
N GLY A 49 -0.69 -0.31 -14.69
CA GLY A 49 -0.47 0.20 -16.06
C GLY A 49 0.28 -0.79 -16.98
N ASN A 50 1.03 -1.73 -16.39
CA ASN A 50 1.71 -2.81 -17.12
C ASN A 50 0.92 -4.14 -17.17
N GLY A 51 -0.32 -4.17 -16.68
CA GLY A 51 -1.16 -5.38 -16.65
C GLY A 51 -0.75 -6.42 -15.60
N LEU A 52 0.13 -6.06 -14.67
CA LEU A 52 0.64 -6.96 -13.62
C LEU A 52 -0.31 -6.99 -12.40
N VAL A 53 -1.57 -7.33 -12.63
CA VAL A 53 -2.66 -7.18 -11.63
C VAL A 53 -2.39 -7.96 -10.34
N ASN A 54 -1.90 -9.19 -10.44
CA ASN A 54 -1.59 -10.00 -9.26
C ASN A 54 -0.44 -9.42 -8.43
N PHE A 55 0.54 -8.81 -9.10
CA PHE A 55 1.64 -8.14 -8.44
C PHE A 55 1.17 -6.85 -7.74
N ALA A 56 0.37 -6.04 -8.43
CA ALA A 56 -0.29 -4.86 -7.84
C ALA A 56 -1.12 -5.23 -6.59
N LYS A 57 -1.91 -6.31 -6.63
CA LYS A 57 -2.65 -6.81 -5.46
C LYS A 57 -1.71 -7.18 -4.30
N GLY A 58 -0.54 -7.74 -4.59
CA GLY A 58 0.49 -8.04 -3.59
C GLY A 58 1.03 -6.77 -2.91
N ILE A 59 1.31 -5.73 -3.69
CA ILE A 59 1.76 -4.43 -3.19
C ILE A 59 0.68 -3.80 -2.31
N ALA A 60 -0.57 -3.78 -2.77
CA ALA A 60 -1.70 -3.22 -2.02
C ALA A 60 -1.88 -3.90 -0.65
N ARG A 61 -1.75 -5.23 -0.59
CA ARG A 61 -1.78 -5.97 0.69
C ARG A 61 -0.64 -5.56 1.63
N THR A 62 0.56 -5.32 1.11
CA THR A 62 1.69 -4.85 1.92
C THR A 62 1.43 -3.47 2.52
N ILE A 63 0.92 -2.53 1.72
CA ILE A 63 0.52 -1.19 2.16
C ILE A 63 -0.56 -1.27 3.25
N ILE A 64 -1.63 -2.03 3.00
CA ILE A 64 -2.74 -2.17 3.96
C ILE A 64 -2.26 -2.81 5.27
N HIS A 65 -1.39 -3.82 5.17
CA HIS A 65 -0.85 -4.51 6.34
C HIS A 65 0.03 -3.60 7.20
N SER A 66 0.80 -2.70 6.58
CA SER A 66 1.70 -1.81 7.33
C SER A 66 0.94 -0.86 8.25
N TYR A 67 -0.29 -0.45 7.88
CA TYR A 67 -1.14 0.43 8.69
C TYR A 67 -1.49 -0.08 10.08
N LYS A 68 -1.30 -1.38 10.35
CA LYS A 68 -1.42 -1.94 11.69
C LYS A 68 -0.32 -1.47 12.65
N TYR A 69 0.79 -0.95 12.11
CA TYR A 69 2.01 -0.63 12.86
C TYR A 69 2.33 0.87 12.91
N HIS A 70 1.61 1.70 12.15
CA HIS A 70 1.80 3.16 12.11
C HIS A 70 0.52 3.89 11.71
N GLN A 71 0.44 5.20 11.94
CA GLN A 71 -0.74 6.03 11.62
C GLN A 71 -0.67 6.76 10.28
N ILE A 72 0.47 6.76 9.59
CA ILE A 72 0.62 7.40 8.28
C ILE A 72 -0.24 6.67 7.23
N ARG A 73 -1.03 7.41 6.45
CA ARG A 73 -1.93 6.87 5.42
C ARG A 73 -1.65 7.53 4.08
N LEU A 74 -1.83 6.76 3.01
CA LEU A 74 -1.84 7.30 1.65
C LEU A 74 -3.17 8.05 1.40
N PRO A 75 -3.20 9.00 0.47
CA PRO A 75 -4.45 9.64 0.05
C PRO A 75 -5.50 8.61 -0.38
N GLY A 76 -6.74 8.77 0.08
CA GLY A 76 -7.83 7.84 -0.22
C GLY A 76 -7.85 6.55 0.63
N HIS A 77 -6.85 6.32 1.50
CA HIS A 77 -6.88 5.23 2.46
C HIS A 77 -7.50 5.71 3.80
N PRO A 78 -8.43 4.95 4.41
CA PRO A 78 -9.15 5.42 5.59
C PRO A 78 -8.27 5.45 6.83
N GLN A 79 -8.51 6.46 7.66
CA GLN A 79 -7.85 6.65 8.95
C GLN A 79 -8.21 5.56 9.96
N GLN A 80 -9.46 5.07 9.91
CA GLN A 80 -10.01 4.04 10.79
C GLN A 80 -9.35 2.65 10.62
N GLY A 81 -8.41 2.53 9.68
CA GLY A 81 -7.68 1.31 9.38
C GLY A 81 -8.48 0.36 8.50
N TYR A 82 -7.97 -0.85 8.32
CA TYR A 82 -8.61 -1.91 7.55
C TYR A 82 -8.97 -3.07 8.48
N GLN A 83 -10.11 -3.69 8.23
CA GLN A 83 -10.54 -4.96 8.82
C GLN A 83 -9.53 -6.08 8.49
N VAL A 84 -9.63 -7.21 9.21
CA VAL A 84 -8.73 -8.37 9.06
C VAL A 84 -8.71 -8.94 7.63
N ASN A 85 -9.82 -8.78 6.91
CA ASN A 85 -10.01 -9.17 5.50
C ASN A 85 -9.49 -8.13 4.48
N GLY A 86 -8.89 -7.02 4.92
CA GLY A 86 -8.30 -5.99 4.05
C GLY A 86 -9.30 -4.98 3.48
N TYR A 87 -10.55 -4.96 3.97
CA TYR A 87 -11.51 -3.90 3.64
C TYR A 87 -11.38 -2.74 4.64
N PRO A 88 -11.55 -1.48 4.20
CA PRO A 88 -11.52 -0.36 5.12
C PRO A 88 -12.53 -0.55 6.25
N LYS A 89 -12.15 -0.20 7.48
CA LYS A 89 -13.05 -0.22 8.64
C LYS A 89 -14.00 0.96 8.49
N MET A 90 -15.03 0.79 7.66
CA MET A 90 -16.03 1.82 7.42
C MET A 90 -16.96 1.95 8.62
N ASP A 91 -17.28 3.17 9.03
CA ASP A 91 -18.40 3.43 9.91
C ASP A 91 -19.71 3.29 9.12
N LEU A 92 -20.42 2.18 9.31
CA LEU A 92 -21.70 1.90 8.65
C LEU A 92 -22.74 3.01 8.88
N LYS A 93 -22.68 3.73 10.00
CA LYS A 93 -23.62 4.84 10.24
C LYS A 93 -23.40 6.00 9.27
N MET A 94 -22.15 6.26 8.89
CA MET A 94 -21.78 7.34 7.98
C MET A 94 -22.17 7.06 6.52
N LEU A 95 -22.22 5.78 6.13
CA LEU A 95 -22.68 5.33 4.81
C LEU A 95 -24.20 5.36 4.66
N LEU A 96 -24.92 5.04 5.73
CA LEU A 96 -26.38 4.92 5.72
C LEU A 96 -27.09 6.26 6.02
N SER A 97 -26.38 7.26 6.57
CA SER A 97 -26.94 8.58 6.85
C SER A 97 -27.12 9.48 5.61
N GLY A 98 -26.72 9.02 4.42
CA GLY A 98 -26.94 9.72 3.14
C GLY A 98 -28.17 9.26 2.37
N ALA A 99 -28.95 8.31 2.91
CA ALA A 99 -30.19 7.83 2.33
C ALA A 99 -31.34 8.15 3.30
N ALA A 100 -31.70 9.43 3.37
CA ALA A 100 -32.93 9.91 4.02
C ALA A 100 -33.63 10.88 3.08
#